data_AF-A0A2D7IXG9-F1
#
_entry.id   AF-A0A2D7IXG9-F1
#
_cell.length_a   1.000
_cell.length_b   1.000
_cell.length_c   1.000
_cell.angle_alpha   90.00
_cell.angle_beta   90.00
_cell.angle_gamma   90.00
#
_symmetry.space_group_name_H-M   'P 1'
#
loop_
_entity.id
_entity.type
_entity.pdbx_description
1 polymer ?
#
loop_
_entity_poly.entity_id
_entity_poly.type
_entity_poly.pdbx_seq_one_letter_code
_entity_poly.pdbx_strand_id
1 'polypeptide(L)'
;MSDQNAGDAAPKKKLGFGCLFPIIAVVALGAIGYVNMRLSKPERLADVNSCIGPQDGDPIYANTCDTPINLQYCFFSEAGPERDICRNTELAPGEGLDEQVLNADLRELGGLFRADFLACELPFVPGQYEYWNTRRMTPGCVPPDDPFAGRHISRPGAAPNAPDTEETPEDL
;
A
#
# COMPACT_ATOMS: atom_id res chain seq x y z
N MET A 1 -18.04 -63.61 -44.16
CA MET A 1 -19.22 -62.72 -44.00
C MET A 1 -19.00 -61.90 -42.75
N SER A 2 -19.28 -60.62 -42.88
CA SER A 2 -18.89 -59.52 -42.00
C SER A 2 -19.67 -59.44 -40.68
N ASP A 3 -19.14 -58.60 -39.79
CA ASP A 3 -19.82 -57.67 -38.83
C ASP A 3 -19.34 -57.90 -37.38
N GLN A 4 -18.39 -57.15 -36.83
CA GLN A 4 -18.37 -55.74 -36.41
C GLN A 4 -19.51 -55.30 -35.46
N ASN A 5 -19.05 -54.81 -34.29
CA ASN A 5 -19.61 -53.77 -33.42
C ASN A 5 -20.80 -54.07 -32.49
N ALA A 6 -20.54 -54.00 -31.19
CA ALA A 6 -21.20 -53.13 -30.21
C ALA A 6 -20.72 -53.57 -28.82
N GLY A 7 -20.09 -52.77 -27.96
CA GLY A 7 -19.98 -51.33 -27.86
C GLY A 7 -19.80 -51.08 -26.37
N ASP A 8 -18.57 -50.78 -25.95
CA ASP A 8 -18.27 -50.39 -24.57
C ASP A 8 -18.99 -49.07 -24.26
N ALA A 9 -20.18 -49.18 -23.69
CA ALA A 9 -20.88 -48.05 -23.13
C ALA A 9 -20.25 -47.73 -21.77
N ALA A 10 -19.19 -46.92 -21.78
CA ALA A 10 -18.68 -46.27 -20.58
C ALA A 10 -19.85 -45.58 -19.84
N PRO A 11 -19.97 -45.71 -18.51
CA PRO A 11 -21.06 -45.09 -17.78
C PRO A 11 -20.90 -43.57 -17.89
N LYS A 12 -21.81 -42.95 -18.65
CA LYS A 12 -21.97 -41.48 -18.68
C LYS A 12 -22.30 -41.03 -17.26
N LYS A 13 -21.27 -40.63 -16.49
CA LYS A 13 -21.45 -39.92 -15.24
C LYS A 13 -22.21 -38.64 -15.55
N LYS A 14 -23.52 -38.65 -15.30
CA LYS A 14 -24.30 -37.41 -15.21
C LYS A 14 -23.63 -36.60 -14.12
N LEU A 15 -22.89 -35.57 -14.50
CA LEU A 15 -22.29 -34.61 -13.59
C LEU A 15 -23.46 -33.93 -12.86
N GLY A 16 -23.80 -34.50 -11.70
CA GLY A 16 -24.96 -34.08 -10.93
C GLY A 16 -24.80 -32.62 -10.56
N PHE A 17 -25.79 -31.82 -10.96
CA PHE A 17 -25.93 -30.39 -10.65
C PHE A 17 -25.74 -30.07 -9.15
N GLY A 18 -25.82 -31.06 -8.26
CA GLY A 18 -25.62 -30.92 -6.81
C GLY A 18 -24.19 -30.71 -6.33
N CYS A 19 -23.14 -31.09 -7.09
CA CYS A 19 -21.75 -30.84 -6.68
C CYS A 19 -21.21 -29.46 -7.11
N LEU A 20 -21.88 -28.78 -8.04
CA LEU A 20 -21.51 -27.43 -8.45
C LEU A 20 -22.01 -26.37 -7.47
N PHE A 21 -23.13 -26.61 -6.79
CA PHE A 21 -23.71 -25.68 -5.82
C PHE A 21 -22.75 -25.25 -4.70
N PRO A 22 -22.03 -26.16 -4.00
CA PRO A 22 -21.09 -25.74 -2.96
C PRO A 22 -19.90 -24.94 -3.53
N ILE A 23 -19.43 -25.27 -4.74
CA ILE A 23 -18.34 -24.54 -5.40
C ILE A 23 -18.79 -23.12 -5.75
N ILE A 24 -19.98 -22.98 -6.34
CA ILE A 24 -20.57 -21.67 -6.67
C ILE A 24 -20.81 -20.85 -5.40
N ALA A 25 -21.31 -21.47 -4.33
CA ALA A 25 -21.53 -20.80 -3.05
C ALA A 25 -20.22 -20.28 -2.43
N VAL A 26 -19.14 -21.06 -2.46
CA VAL A 26 -17.82 -20.63 -1.98
C VAL A 26 -17.25 -19.48 -2.82
N VAL A 27 -17.35 -19.56 -4.15
CA VAL A 27 -16.91 -18.47 -5.05
C VAL A 27 -17.72 -17.20 -4.80
N ALA A 28 -19.04 -17.31 -4.65
CA ALA A 28 -19.91 -16.16 -4.37
C ALA A 28 -19.59 -15.52 -3.01
N LEU A 29 -19.41 -16.34 -1.96
CA LEU A 29 -19.01 -15.83 -0.64
C LEU A 29 -17.62 -15.19 -0.66
N GLY A 30 -16.67 -15.77 -1.39
CA GLY A 30 -15.34 -15.18 -1.59
C GLY A 30 -15.40 -13.83 -2.30
N ALA A 31 -16.22 -13.72 -3.35
CA ALA A 31 -16.44 -12.46 -4.08
C ALA A 31 -17.09 -11.39 -3.18
N ILE A 32 -18.10 -11.75 -2.40
CA ILE A 32 -18.73 -10.83 -1.43
C ILE A 32 -17.72 -10.40 -0.36
N GLY A 33 -16.93 -11.32 0.17
CA GLY A 33 -15.86 -11.02 1.13
C GLY A 33 -14.83 -10.05 0.57
N TYR A 34 -14.40 -10.26 -0.67
CA TYR A 34 -13.46 -9.38 -1.37
C TYR A 34 -14.03 -7.97 -1.58
N VAL A 35 -15.27 -7.86 -2.06
CA VAL A 35 -15.94 -6.56 -2.26
C VAL A 35 -16.14 -5.85 -0.93
N ASN A 36 -16.59 -6.55 0.10
CA ASN A 36 -16.81 -5.98 1.42
C ASN A 36 -15.48 -5.52 2.06
N MET A 37 -14.40 -6.27 1.90
CA MET A 37 -13.06 -5.85 2.36
C MET A 37 -12.59 -4.58 1.63
N ARG A 38 -12.82 -4.49 0.32
CA ARG A 38 -12.47 -3.31 -0.48
C ARG A 38 -13.27 -2.06 -0.10
N LEU A 39 -14.52 -2.23 0.30
CA LEU A 39 -15.38 -1.13 0.75
C LEU A 39 -15.11 -0.72 2.19
N SER A 40 -14.81 -1.68 3.07
CA SER A 40 -14.70 -1.41 4.52
C SER A 40 -13.31 -0.98 4.98
N LYS A 41 -12.25 -1.31 4.22
CA LYS A 41 -10.85 -0.96 4.56
C LYS A 41 -10.03 -0.68 3.30
N PRO A 42 -10.41 0.32 2.49
CA PRO A 42 -9.65 0.65 1.28
C PRO A 42 -8.21 1.07 1.62
N GLU A 43 -8.00 1.74 2.76
CA GLU A 43 -6.68 2.10 3.31
C GLU A 43 -5.68 0.95 3.36
N ARG A 44 -6.11 -0.26 3.74
CA ARG A 44 -5.19 -1.42 3.90
C ARG A 44 -4.85 -2.09 2.58
N LEU A 45 -5.68 -1.87 1.56
CA LEU A 45 -5.46 -2.41 0.21
C LEU A 45 -4.72 -1.42 -0.68
N ALA A 46 -4.69 -0.14 -0.30
CA ALA A 46 -3.95 0.89 -1.02
C ALA A 46 -2.45 0.88 -0.74
N ASP A 47 -1.97 0.11 0.27
CA ASP A 47 -0.53 -0.10 0.48
C ASP A 47 0.04 -0.90 -0.70
N VAL A 48 0.93 -0.24 -1.42
CA VAL A 48 1.56 -0.75 -2.63
C VAL A 48 3.08 -0.65 -2.53
N ASN A 49 3.64 -0.88 -1.34
CA ASN A 49 5.09 -0.91 -1.12
C ASN A 49 5.83 -1.90 -2.03
N SER A 50 5.15 -2.97 -2.45
CA SER A 50 5.69 -3.94 -3.41
C SER A 50 5.87 -3.38 -4.82
N CYS A 51 5.27 -2.22 -5.13
CA CYS A 51 5.44 -1.50 -6.40
C CYS A 51 6.71 -0.66 -6.47
N ILE A 52 7.52 -0.60 -5.40
CA ILE A 52 8.78 0.11 -5.44
C ILE A 52 9.87 -0.83 -5.97
N GLY A 53 10.34 -0.52 -7.16
CA GLY A 53 11.33 -1.23 -7.95
C GLY A 53 12.77 -1.08 -7.45
N PRO A 54 13.73 -1.69 -8.16
CA PRO A 54 15.06 -1.96 -7.65
C PRO A 54 15.80 -0.69 -7.22
N GLN A 55 16.51 -0.80 -6.10
CA GLN A 55 17.30 0.29 -5.51
C GLN A 55 18.54 0.61 -6.33
N ASP A 56 19.04 -0.35 -7.11
CA ASP A 56 20.29 -0.22 -7.89
C ASP A 56 20.04 -0.02 -9.41
N GLY A 57 18.80 0.31 -9.80
CA GLY A 57 18.42 0.56 -11.19
C GLY A 57 18.23 2.05 -11.50
N ASP A 58 18.21 2.40 -12.79
CA ASP A 58 17.80 3.72 -13.26
C ASP A 58 16.42 3.60 -13.92
N PRO A 59 15.36 4.27 -13.41
CA PRO A 59 15.37 5.18 -12.26
C PRO A 59 15.34 4.46 -10.91
N ILE A 60 15.98 5.06 -9.90
CA ILE A 60 16.11 4.49 -8.55
C ILE A 60 14.73 4.52 -7.86
N TYR A 61 14.35 3.41 -7.21
CA TYR A 61 13.04 3.28 -6.55
C TYR A 61 11.86 3.54 -7.51
N ALA A 62 11.97 3.04 -8.75
CA ALA A 62 10.94 3.17 -9.77
C ALA A 62 9.60 2.58 -9.35
N ASN A 63 8.49 3.20 -9.73
CA ASN A 63 7.17 2.58 -9.66
C ASN A 63 7.08 1.47 -10.71
N THR A 64 7.04 0.21 -10.27
CA THR A 64 6.94 -0.98 -11.14
C THR A 64 5.50 -1.39 -11.44
N CYS A 65 4.52 -0.69 -10.87
CA CYS A 65 3.11 -0.99 -11.09
C CYS A 65 2.52 -0.14 -12.20
N ASP A 66 1.44 -0.61 -12.80
CA ASP A 66 0.76 0.04 -13.93
C ASP A 66 -0.16 1.20 -13.49
N THR A 67 -0.16 1.54 -12.20
CA THR A 67 -0.97 2.62 -11.61
C THR A 67 -0.06 3.68 -10.98
N PRO A 68 -0.45 4.96 -10.99
CA PRO A 68 0.29 6.00 -10.28
C PRO A 68 0.22 5.76 -8.77
N ILE A 69 1.30 6.11 -8.06
CA ILE A 69 1.42 5.94 -6.61
C ILE A 69 1.89 7.23 -5.93
N ASN A 70 1.46 7.43 -4.69
CA ASN A 70 2.04 8.39 -3.76
C ASN A 70 3.11 7.68 -2.93
N LEU A 71 4.37 8.04 -3.12
CA LEU A 71 5.50 7.55 -2.37
C LEU A 71 5.92 8.57 -1.30
N GLN A 72 6.04 8.13 -0.05
CA GLN A 72 6.75 8.84 1.00
C GLN A 72 8.04 8.10 1.32
N TYR A 73 9.16 8.80 1.29
CA TYR A 73 10.41 8.31 1.86
C TYR A 73 10.81 9.17 3.06
N CYS A 74 11.29 8.51 4.11
CA CYS A 74 11.78 9.13 5.33
C CYS A 74 13.20 8.63 5.61
N PHE A 75 14.15 9.57 5.67
CA PHE A 75 15.51 9.32 6.13
C PHE A 75 15.68 9.82 7.55
N PHE A 76 16.06 8.89 8.41
CA PHE A 76 16.33 9.15 9.81
C PHE A 76 17.82 9.45 9.98
N SER A 77 18.13 10.57 10.62
CA SER A 77 19.52 10.96 10.88
C SER A 77 20.07 10.28 12.12
N GLU A 78 21.37 10.00 12.11
CA GLU A 78 22.09 9.62 13.33
C GLU A 78 22.16 10.77 14.34
N ALA A 79 22.11 12.02 13.86
CA ALA A 79 22.25 13.22 14.70
C ALA A 79 21.03 13.50 15.60
N GLY A 80 19.83 13.03 15.22
CA GLY A 80 18.60 13.25 15.98
C GLY A 80 17.37 13.47 15.10
N PRO A 81 16.16 13.41 15.71
CA PRO A 81 14.89 13.54 14.99
C PRO A 81 14.67 14.91 14.33
N GLU A 82 15.30 15.97 14.84
CA GLU A 82 15.27 17.31 14.26
C GLU A 82 15.98 17.41 12.90
N ARG A 83 16.75 16.37 12.54
CA ARG A 83 17.44 16.25 11.27
C ARG A 83 16.77 15.22 10.34
N ASP A 84 15.67 14.61 10.75
CA ASP A 84 14.95 13.63 9.94
C ASP A 84 14.26 14.31 8.75
N ILE A 85 14.45 13.73 7.56
CA ILE A 85 13.90 14.25 6.30
C ILE A 85 12.82 13.29 5.82
N CYS A 86 11.60 13.79 5.62
CA CYS A 86 10.53 13.03 4.97
C CYS A 86 9.98 13.83 3.79
N ARG A 87 9.87 13.19 2.62
CA ARG A 87 9.28 13.79 1.43
C ARG A 87 8.18 12.91 0.85
N ASN A 88 7.17 13.56 0.29
CA ASN A 88 6.13 12.93 -0.51
C ASN A 88 6.38 13.26 -1.98
N THR A 89 6.20 12.27 -2.84
CA THR A 89 6.28 12.42 -4.28
C THR A 89 5.27 11.51 -4.95
N GLU A 90 4.68 11.98 -6.04
CA GLU A 90 3.82 11.17 -6.89
C GLU A 90 4.68 10.55 -7.98
N LEU A 91 4.57 9.24 -8.19
CA LEU A 91 5.32 8.51 -9.22
C LEU A 91 4.34 7.89 -10.22
N ALA A 92 4.45 8.29 -11.48
CA ALA A 92 3.78 7.59 -12.57
C ALA A 92 4.39 6.19 -12.80
N PRO A 93 3.69 5.27 -13.49
CA PRO A 93 4.25 3.98 -13.87
C PRO A 93 5.59 4.12 -14.60
N GLY A 94 6.62 3.45 -14.10
CA GLY A 94 7.99 3.49 -14.62
C GLY A 94 8.82 4.72 -14.20
N GLU A 95 8.23 5.69 -13.50
CA GLU A 95 8.95 6.83 -12.93
C GLU A 95 9.58 6.44 -11.59
N GLY A 96 10.78 6.92 -11.30
CA GLY A 96 11.43 6.72 -10.00
C GLY A 96 11.81 8.04 -9.35
N LEU A 97 12.47 7.94 -8.19
CA LEU A 97 12.91 9.10 -7.45
C LEU A 97 13.96 9.88 -8.24
N ASP A 98 13.87 11.21 -8.17
CA ASP A 98 14.92 12.10 -8.68
C ASP A 98 16.21 11.86 -7.86
N GLU A 99 17.21 11.27 -8.52
CA GLU A 99 18.50 10.95 -7.92
C GLU A 99 19.20 12.20 -7.35
N GLN A 100 19.03 13.37 -7.97
CA GLN A 100 19.65 14.61 -7.49
C GLN A 100 19.02 15.08 -6.18
N VAL A 101 17.69 14.99 -6.06
CA VAL A 101 16.95 15.33 -4.83
C VAL A 101 17.29 14.32 -3.73
N LEU A 102 17.27 13.02 -4.04
CA LEU A 102 17.62 11.94 -3.14
C LEU A 102 19.04 12.12 -2.57
N ASN A 103 20.03 12.36 -3.44
CA ASN A 103 21.42 12.56 -3.04
C ASN A 103 21.64 13.91 -2.33
N ALA A 104 20.83 14.94 -2.59
CA ALA A 104 20.84 16.17 -1.82
C ALA A 104 20.35 15.91 -0.39
N ASP A 105 19.22 15.22 -0.23
CA ASP A 105 18.67 14.87 1.08
C ASP A 105 19.65 14.01 1.90
N LEU A 106 20.27 12.99 1.29
CA LEU A 106 21.26 12.14 1.97
C LEU A 106 22.52 12.92 2.39
N ARG A 107 22.95 13.91 1.61
CA ARG A 107 24.08 14.79 1.99
C ARG A 107 23.71 15.75 3.11
N GLU A 108 22.50 16.30 3.08
CA GLU A 108 21.99 17.19 4.13
C GLU A 108 21.84 16.46 5.47
N LEU A 109 21.41 15.20 5.42
CA LEU A 109 21.21 14.34 6.59
C LEU A 109 22.49 14.16 7.43
N GLY A 110 23.66 14.18 6.79
CA GLY A 110 24.96 14.08 7.44
C GLY A 110 25.28 12.73 8.09
N GLY A 111 24.46 11.70 7.83
CA GLY A 111 24.59 10.34 8.37
C GLY A 111 23.23 9.65 8.43
N LEU A 112 23.08 8.54 7.69
CA LEU A 112 21.83 7.78 7.61
C LEU A 112 21.76 6.72 8.70
N PHE A 113 20.83 6.89 9.64
CA PHE A 113 20.50 5.88 10.64
C PHE A 113 19.59 4.79 10.06
N ARG A 114 18.52 5.20 9.35
CA ARG A 114 17.52 4.31 8.76
C ARG A 114 16.82 5.02 7.60
N ALA A 115 16.38 4.27 6.60
CA ALA A 115 15.44 4.73 5.59
C ALA A 115 14.14 3.93 5.71
N ASP A 116 13.00 4.61 5.60
CA ASP A 116 11.68 3.99 5.47
C ASP A 116 10.97 4.53 4.24
N PHE A 117 10.22 3.65 3.58
CA PHE A 117 9.45 3.95 2.39
C PHE A 117 8.01 3.49 2.60
N LEU A 118 7.06 4.30 2.16
CA LEU A 118 5.64 3.97 2.14
C LEU A 118 5.02 4.42 0.82
N ALA A 119 4.55 3.49 0.01
CA ALA A 119 3.84 3.74 -1.23
C ALA A 119 2.35 3.43 -1.09
N CYS A 120 1.54 4.36 -1.59
CA CYS A 120 0.08 4.29 -1.59
C CYS A 120 -0.49 4.47 -2.99
N GLU A 121 -1.43 3.62 -3.39
CA GLU A 121 -2.15 3.78 -4.65
C GLU A 121 -3.02 5.05 -4.59
N LEU A 122 -3.03 5.85 -5.67
CA LEU A 122 -3.91 7.00 -5.75
C LEU A 122 -5.39 6.58 -5.61
N PRO A 123 -6.24 7.37 -4.92
CA PRO A 123 -5.99 8.71 -4.39
C PRO A 123 -5.46 8.73 -2.95
N PHE A 124 -5.08 7.58 -2.39
CA PHE A 124 -4.64 7.51 -1.00
C PHE A 124 -3.24 8.09 -0.84
N VAL A 125 -2.98 8.65 0.34
CA VAL A 125 -1.69 9.24 0.69
C VAL A 125 -1.07 8.52 1.88
N PRO A 126 0.27 8.50 2.00
CA PRO A 126 0.95 8.04 3.19
C PRO A 126 0.49 8.81 4.44
N GLY A 127 0.24 8.08 5.52
CA GLY A 127 -0.22 8.62 6.79
C GLY A 127 -0.23 7.57 7.88
N GLN A 128 -1.06 7.77 8.91
CA GLN A 128 -1.19 6.83 10.02
C GLN A 128 -2.64 6.52 10.30
N TYR A 129 -2.95 5.30 10.73
CA TYR A 129 -4.30 4.96 11.17
C TYR A 129 -4.27 4.22 12.52
N GLU A 130 -5.34 4.38 13.30
CA GLU A 130 -5.46 3.71 14.57
C GLU A 130 -5.83 2.23 14.36
N TYR A 131 -4.94 1.31 14.77
CA TYR A 131 -5.23 -0.10 14.70
C TYR A 131 -6.27 -0.50 15.76
N TRP A 132 -7.48 -0.85 15.31
CA TRP A 132 -8.66 -1.08 16.16
C TRP A 132 -8.44 -2.03 17.36
N ASN A 133 -7.58 -3.04 17.21
CA ASN A 133 -7.30 -4.02 18.27
C ASN A 133 -6.39 -3.48 19.36
N THR A 134 -5.43 -2.63 19.02
CA THR A 134 -4.36 -2.20 19.93
C THR A 134 -4.38 -0.73 20.26
N ARG A 135 -5.25 0.06 19.60
CA ARG A 135 -5.28 1.53 19.70
C ARG A 135 -3.92 2.17 19.40
N ARG A 136 -3.12 1.49 18.56
CA ARG A 136 -1.78 1.96 18.18
C ARG A 136 -1.86 2.63 16.83
N MET A 137 -1.28 3.82 16.73
CA MET A 137 -1.04 4.45 15.43
C MET A 137 -0.08 3.57 14.63
N THR A 138 -0.51 3.19 13.44
CA THR A 138 0.24 2.34 12.53
C THR A 138 0.41 3.06 11.21
N PRO A 139 1.61 3.05 10.61
CA PRO A 139 1.81 3.49 9.23
C PRO A 139 0.84 2.83 8.26
N GLY A 140 0.35 3.61 7.30
CA GLY A 140 -0.44 3.09 6.20
C GLY A 140 -0.93 4.16 5.25
N CYS A 141 -1.78 3.76 4.33
CA CYS A 141 -2.39 4.65 3.37
C CYS A 141 -3.73 5.16 3.91
N VAL A 142 -3.95 6.46 3.87
CA VAL A 142 -5.18 7.10 4.36
C VAL A 142 -5.77 8.00 3.27
N PRO A 143 -7.06 8.37 3.35
CA PRO A 143 -7.61 9.40 2.48
C PRO A 143 -6.82 10.71 2.60
N PRO A 144 -6.73 11.52 1.53
CA PRO A 144 -5.97 12.79 1.55
C PRO A 144 -6.51 13.80 2.57
N ASP A 145 -7.82 13.76 2.85
CA ASP A 145 -8.48 14.64 3.83
C ASP A 145 -8.45 14.06 5.27
N ASP A 146 -7.74 12.97 5.51
CA ASP A 146 -7.63 12.36 6.83
C ASP A 146 -6.70 13.20 7.73
N PRO A 147 -7.07 13.47 9.00
CA PRO A 147 -6.22 14.24 9.92
C PRO A 147 -4.87 13.59 10.21
N PHE A 148 -4.68 12.33 9.85
CA PHE A 148 -3.43 11.59 9.99
C PHE A 148 -2.69 11.39 8.66
N ALA A 149 -3.12 12.06 7.58
CA ALA A 149 -2.33 12.18 6.36
C ALA A 149 -1.00 12.90 6.63
N GLY A 150 0.09 12.45 6.00
CA GLY A 150 1.41 13.09 6.13
C GLY A 150 2.49 12.16 6.69
N ARG A 151 3.39 12.69 7.52
CA ARG A 151 4.56 11.93 8.01
C ARG A 151 4.10 10.73 8.86
N HIS A 152 4.37 9.52 8.39
CA HIS A 152 3.84 8.30 9.02
C HIS A 152 4.71 7.72 10.14
N ILE A 153 5.91 8.29 10.39
CA ILE A 153 6.84 7.79 11.40
C ILE A 153 7.37 8.94 12.23
N SER A 154 7.00 8.92 13.52
CA SER A 154 7.73 9.63 14.57
C SER A 154 8.71 8.62 15.19
N ARG A 155 10.02 8.91 15.14
CA ARG A 155 11.00 8.22 15.99
C ARG A 155 10.48 8.23 17.44
N PRO A 156 10.60 7.16 18.24
CA PRO A 156 10.18 7.21 19.65
C PRO A 156 10.87 8.37 20.37
N GLY A 157 10.12 9.37 20.81
CA GLY A 157 10.64 10.60 21.41
C GLY A 157 10.66 11.84 20.50
N ALA A 158 10.41 11.70 19.19
CA ALA A 158 9.93 12.79 18.37
C ALA A 158 8.51 13.12 18.84
N ALA A 159 8.22 14.40 19.13
CA ALA A 159 6.87 14.81 19.47
C ALA A 159 5.89 14.26 18.42
N PRO A 160 4.72 13.72 18.80
CA PRO A 160 3.65 13.54 17.85
C PRO A 160 3.45 14.91 17.21
N ASN A 161 3.51 14.99 15.87
CA ASN A 161 2.87 16.12 15.23
C ASN A 161 1.40 15.93 15.59
N ALA A 162 0.89 16.78 16.48
CA ALA A 162 -0.53 16.93 16.64
C ALA A 162 -1.13 17.10 15.23
N PRO A 163 -2.35 16.61 14.97
CA PRO A 163 -3.05 17.02 13.75
C PRO A 163 -2.91 18.54 13.66
N ASP A 164 -2.47 19.04 12.51
CA ASP A 164 -2.35 20.49 12.25
C ASP A 164 -3.67 21.09 12.69
N THR A 165 -3.67 21.59 13.91
CA THR A 165 -4.86 22.15 14.54
C THR A 165 -4.89 23.49 13.88
N GLU A 166 -5.63 23.56 12.78
CA GLU A 166 -6.06 24.79 12.13
C GLU A 166 -6.15 25.84 13.24
N GLU A 167 -5.19 26.77 13.24
CA GLU A 167 -5.11 27.80 14.26
C GLU A 167 -6.47 28.49 14.24
N THR A 168 -7.31 28.16 15.22
CA THR A 168 -8.47 28.97 15.55
C THR A 168 -7.91 30.38 15.63
N PRO A 169 -8.37 31.34 14.80
CA PRO A 169 -7.87 32.69 14.88
C PRO A 169 -8.18 33.19 16.29
N GLU A 170 -7.16 33.29 17.14
CA GLU A 170 -7.22 34.14 18.30
C GLU A 170 -7.18 35.57 17.75
N ASP A 171 -8.35 36.12 17.41
CA ASP A 171 -8.60 37.56 17.45
C ASP A 171 -10.10 37.89 17.28
N LEU A 172 -10.60 38.58 18.34
CA LEU A 172 -11.81 39.42 18.49
C LEU A 172 -13.10 38.80 19.04
#